data_AF-D3QZ17-F1
#
_entry.id   AF-D3QZ17-F1
#
_cell.length_a   1.000
_cell.length_b   1.000
_cell.length_c   1.000
_cell.angle_alpha   90.00
_cell.angle_beta   90.00
_cell.angle_gamma   90.00
#
_symmetry.space_group_name_H-M   'P 1'
#
loop_
_entity.id
_entity.type
_entity.pdbx_description
1 polymer ?
#
loop_
_entity_poly.entity_id
_entity_poly.type
_entity_poly.pdbx_seq_one_letter_code
_entity_poly.pdbx_strand_id
1 'polypeptide(L)'
;MKSDTGRDSRRFIQKIDVLYLVLLLLTAGSAWYLFYFNAPAAAEARVFVGQKIVMRIALRPGQAERELSVPHTAVKLRLTSDGGIAFASSDCPDKICVRSGVLRFPGQSAACLPNRVVIRLFSTHEAERAGNADVPDMVSGGRGAGLRPTNSEEGKLARRTK
;
A
#
# COMPACT_ATOMS: atom_id res chain seq x y z
N MET A 1 -33.14 60.29 27.18
CA MET A 1 -32.24 59.10 27.20
C MET A 1 -32.34 58.43 25.85
N LYS A 2 -31.27 58.54 25.06
CA LYS A 2 -31.20 58.24 23.64
C LYS A 2 -29.97 57.35 23.44
N SER A 3 -30.18 56.13 22.97
CA SER A 3 -29.27 55.33 22.14
C SER A 3 -29.91 53.95 21.95
N ASP A 4 -30.82 53.81 21.00
CA ASP A 4 -30.54 53.51 19.58
C ASP A 4 -30.49 52.00 19.30
N THR A 5 -31.65 51.52 18.85
CA THR A 5 -31.86 50.55 17.77
C THR A 5 -30.63 50.19 16.92
N GLY A 6 -30.37 48.89 16.77
CA GLY A 6 -29.25 48.39 15.98
C GLY A 6 -29.47 47.02 15.32
N ARG A 7 -30.65 46.82 14.70
CA ARG A 7 -30.85 46.01 13.49
C ARG A 7 -30.05 44.70 13.40
N ASP A 8 -30.75 43.65 13.82
CA ASP A 8 -30.80 42.33 13.17
C ASP A 8 -30.36 42.41 11.69
N SER A 9 -29.09 42.11 11.42
CA SER A 9 -28.52 42.16 10.07
C SER A 9 -27.73 40.89 9.82
N ARG A 10 -28.38 40.02 9.05
CA ARG A 10 -27.86 38.80 8.45
C ARG A 10 -26.41 38.96 7.99
N ARG A 11 -25.47 38.49 8.79
CA ARG A 11 -24.13 38.06 8.35
C ARG A 11 -23.81 36.80 9.14
N PHE A 12 -24.44 35.70 8.73
CA PHE A 12 -24.45 34.36 9.35
C PHE A 12 -23.07 33.65 9.39
N ILE A 13 -21.98 34.41 9.29
CA ILE A 13 -20.62 33.95 9.47
C ILE A 13 -19.90 35.14 10.11
N GLN A 14 -19.67 35.08 11.42
CA GLN A 14 -18.81 36.08 12.06
C GLN A 14 -17.42 35.94 11.42
N LYS A 15 -16.68 37.03 11.21
CA LYS A 15 -15.34 36.97 10.59
C LYS A 15 -14.40 35.96 11.28
N ILE A 16 -14.68 35.68 12.55
CA ILE A 16 -14.04 34.68 13.41
C ILE A 16 -14.41 33.25 12.98
N ASP A 17 -15.68 32.96 12.64
CA ASP A 17 -16.07 31.65 12.08
C ASP A 17 -15.39 31.40 10.72
N VAL A 18 -15.29 32.43 9.87
CA VAL A 18 -14.50 32.35 8.62
C VAL A 18 -13.04 32.02 8.95
N LEU A 19 -12.46 32.68 9.96
CA LEU A 19 -11.07 32.47 10.37
C LEU A 19 -10.83 31.02 10.84
N TYR A 20 -11.71 30.49 11.69
CA TYR A 20 -11.62 29.10 12.14
C TYR A 20 -11.83 28.10 11.01
N LEU A 21 -12.76 28.36 10.10
CA LEU A 21 -13.03 27.48 8.96
C LEU A 21 -11.85 27.43 7.98
N VAL A 22 -11.22 28.57 7.71
CA VAL A 22 -9.99 28.64 6.90
C VAL A 22 -8.84 27.92 7.60
N LEU A 23 -8.66 28.11 8.90
CA LEU A 23 -7.61 27.42 9.68
C LEU A 23 -7.82 25.90 9.67
N LEU A 24 -9.05 25.43 9.80
CA LEU A 24 -9.39 24.02 9.76
C LEU A 24 -9.15 23.42 8.36
N LEU A 25 -9.49 24.13 7.30
CA LEU A 25 -9.17 23.72 5.93
C LEU A 25 -7.66 23.67 5.66
N LEU A 26 -6.89 24.64 6.18
CA LEU A 26 -5.44 24.67 6.04
C LEU A 26 -4.77 23.51 6.78
N THR A 27 -5.21 23.21 8.00
CA THR A 27 -4.66 22.09 8.80
C THR A 27 -5.02 20.74 8.19
N ALA A 28 -6.28 20.54 7.79
CA ALA A 28 -6.72 19.31 7.12
C ALA A 28 -6.05 19.16 5.74
N GLY A 29 -5.97 20.23 4.95
CA GLY A 29 -5.32 20.24 3.64
C GLY A 29 -3.83 19.97 3.73
N SER A 30 -3.14 20.55 4.72
CA SER A 30 -1.71 20.29 4.98
C SER A 30 -1.47 18.85 5.41
N ALA A 31 -2.29 18.31 6.34
CA ALA A 31 -2.20 16.92 6.74
C ALA A 31 -2.44 15.96 5.56
N TRP A 32 -3.46 16.24 4.73
CA TRP A 32 -3.72 15.47 3.51
C TRP A 32 -2.56 15.54 2.52
N TYR A 33 -2.02 16.73 2.28
CA TYR A 33 -0.88 16.94 1.39
C TYR A 33 0.34 16.14 1.85
N LEU A 34 0.68 16.23 3.14
CA LEU A 34 1.77 15.48 3.72
C LEU A 34 1.52 13.96 3.63
N PHE A 35 0.30 13.49 3.89
CA PHE A 35 -0.03 12.08 3.78
C PHE A 35 0.08 11.56 2.34
N TYR A 36 -0.38 12.34 1.36
CA TYR A 36 -0.32 11.98 -0.05
C TYR A 36 1.14 11.95 -0.56
N PHE A 37 1.98 12.89 -0.14
CA PHE A 37 3.40 12.95 -0.55
C PHE A 37 4.31 12.00 0.22
N ASN A 38 4.02 11.70 1.50
CA ASN A 38 4.81 10.77 2.32
C ASN A 38 4.26 9.34 2.28
N ALA A 39 3.29 9.04 1.42
CA ALA A 39 2.81 7.68 1.25
C ALA A 39 4.00 6.78 0.87
N PRO A 40 4.31 5.74 1.67
CA PRO A 40 5.49 4.92 1.44
C PRO A 40 5.38 4.25 0.07
N ALA A 41 6.37 4.47 -0.79
CA ALA A 41 6.47 3.76 -2.05
C ALA A 41 6.61 2.27 -1.78
N ALA A 42 5.89 1.43 -2.54
CA ALA A 42 6.08 -0.01 -2.47
C ALA A 42 7.54 -0.35 -2.77
N ALA A 43 8.16 -1.20 -1.94
CA ALA A 43 9.57 -1.50 -2.03
C ALA A 43 9.86 -2.78 -2.84
N GLU A 44 8.92 -3.73 -2.84
CA GLU A 44 9.07 -5.01 -3.54
C GLU A 44 7.73 -5.45 -4.15
N ALA A 45 7.68 -5.70 -5.46
CA ALA A 45 6.60 -6.43 -6.11
C ALA A 45 7.01 -7.89 -6.26
N ARG A 46 6.13 -8.79 -5.82
CA ARG A 46 6.27 -10.21 -6.08
C ARG A 46 5.19 -10.63 -7.07
N VAL A 47 5.64 -11.32 -8.12
CA VAL A 47 4.76 -11.90 -9.13
C VAL A 47 4.61 -13.39 -8.83
N PHE A 48 3.38 -13.79 -8.56
CA PHE A 48 2.97 -15.15 -8.29
C PHE A 48 2.29 -15.72 -9.53
N VAL A 49 2.64 -16.95 -9.89
CA VAL A 49 1.93 -17.73 -10.92
C VAL A 49 1.42 -18.99 -10.24
N GLY A 50 0.09 -19.09 -10.13
CA GLY A 50 -0.57 -20.09 -9.28
C GLY A 50 -0.22 -19.87 -7.81
N GLN A 51 0.61 -20.74 -7.25
CA GLN A 51 1.01 -20.71 -5.83
C GLN A 51 2.53 -20.48 -5.64
N LYS A 52 3.28 -20.24 -6.72
CA LYS A 52 4.74 -20.08 -6.67
C LYS A 52 5.15 -18.65 -7.02
N ILE A 53 6.13 -18.12 -6.29
CA ILE A 53 6.78 -16.84 -6.61
C ILE A 53 7.72 -17.09 -7.78
N VAL A 54 7.40 -16.51 -8.93
CA VAL A 54 8.24 -16.65 -10.14
C VAL A 54 9.25 -15.50 -10.23
N MET A 55 8.88 -14.32 -9.74
CA MET A 55 9.72 -13.13 -9.89
C MET A 55 9.54 -12.17 -8.72
N ARG A 56 10.67 -11.58 -8.29
CA ARG A 56 10.74 -10.53 -7.28
C ARG A 56 11.38 -9.30 -7.92
N ILE A 57 10.71 -8.17 -7.83
CA ILE A 57 11.11 -6.92 -8.46
C ILE A 57 11.17 -5.89 -7.35
N ALA A 58 12.36 -5.37 -7.05
CA ALA A 58 12.50 -4.22 -6.16
C ALA A 58 12.08 -2.96 -6.93
N LEU A 59 11.00 -2.31 -6.50
CA LEU A 59 10.51 -1.08 -7.10
C LEU A 59 11.24 0.06 -6.42
N ARG A 60 12.06 0.77 -7.20
CA ARG A 60 12.73 1.98 -6.74
C ARG A 60 12.28 3.14 -7.62
N PRO A 61 11.95 4.31 -7.03
CA PRO A 61 11.66 5.50 -7.81
C PRO A 61 12.90 5.88 -8.64
N GLY A 62 12.71 6.14 -9.94
CA GLY A 62 13.80 6.44 -10.88
C GLY A 62 14.37 5.23 -11.64
N GLN A 63 13.72 4.07 -11.58
CA GLN A 63 14.10 2.92 -12.42
C GLN A 63 13.69 3.13 -13.89
N ALA A 64 14.44 2.52 -14.81
CA ALA A 64 14.09 2.55 -16.22
C ALA A 64 12.78 1.80 -16.48
N GLU A 65 11.94 2.39 -17.32
CA GLU A 65 10.71 1.75 -17.77
C GLU A 65 11.06 0.44 -18.50
N ARG A 66 10.50 -0.68 -18.05
CA ARG A 66 10.79 -1.99 -18.65
C ARG A 66 9.53 -2.81 -18.79
N GLU A 67 9.38 -3.43 -19.95
CA GLU A 67 8.39 -4.46 -20.16
C GLU A 67 8.96 -5.83 -19.77
N LEU A 68 8.26 -6.52 -18.88
CA LEU A 68 8.56 -7.87 -18.43
C LEU A 68 7.47 -8.80 -18.95
N SER A 69 7.87 -9.76 -19.78
CA SER A 69 6.98 -10.85 -20.20
C SER A 69 7.06 -11.96 -19.16
N VAL A 70 5.92 -12.36 -18.60
CA VAL A 70 5.89 -13.43 -17.60
C VAL A 70 6.00 -14.79 -18.31
N PRO A 71 7.00 -15.63 -17.99
CA PRO A 71 7.16 -16.93 -18.62
C PRO A 71 5.91 -17.80 -18.47
N HIS A 72 5.56 -18.55 -19.52
CA HIS A 72 4.40 -19.45 -19.55
C HIS A 72 3.02 -18.79 -19.45
N THR A 73 2.92 -17.47 -19.66
CA THR A 73 1.63 -16.77 -19.71
C THR A 73 1.64 -15.69 -20.81
N ALA A 74 0.47 -15.42 -21.40
CA ALA A 74 0.29 -14.35 -22.38
C ALA A 74 0.06 -12.98 -21.70
N VAL A 75 0.87 -12.66 -20.69
CA VAL A 75 0.75 -11.45 -19.86
C VAL A 75 2.05 -10.65 -19.92
N LYS A 76 1.92 -9.37 -20.29
CA LYS A 76 3.01 -8.39 -20.26
C LYS A 76 2.81 -7.43 -19.10
N LEU A 77 3.88 -7.21 -18.35
CA LEU A 77 3.96 -6.25 -17.26
C LEU A 77 4.84 -5.08 -17.69
N ARG A 78 4.52 -3.88 -17.24
CA ARG A 78 5.32 -2.67 -17.45
C ARG A 78 5.67 -2.09 -16.10
N LEU A 79 6.96 -1.90 -15.85
CA LEU A 79 7.47 -1.10 -14.76
C LEU A 79 7.43 0.36 -15.19
N THR A 80 6.87 1.24 -14.35
CA THR A 80 6.87 2.69 -14.54
C THR A 80 8.07 3.31 -13.83
N SER A 81 8.60 4.40 -14.39
CA SER A 81 9.70 5.18 -13.80
C SER A 81 9.43 5.68 -12.38
N ASP A 82 8.16 5.87 -12.04
CA ASP A 82 7.69 6.31 -10.72
C ASP A 82 7.81 5.20 -9.64
N GLY A 83 8.39 4.04 -9.96
CA GLY A 83 8.45 2.90 -9.05
C GLY A 83 7.10 2.18 -8.93
N GLY A 84 6.31 2.19 -10.01
CA GLY A 84 5.03 1.47 -10.09
C GLY A 84 5.11 0.25 -11.02
N ILE A 85 4.17 -0.67 -10.88
CA ILE A 85 4.00 -1.81 -11.79
C ILE A 85 2.58 -1.83 -12.35
N ALA A 86 2.46 -2.03 -13.66
CA ALA A 86 1.20 -2.08 -14.37
C ALA A 86 1.15 -3.29 -15.31
N PHE A 87 -0.07 -3.75 -15.65
CA PHE A 87 -0.26 -4.70 -16.73
C PHE A 87 -0.27 -3.95 -18.06
N ALA A 88 0.70 -4.22 -18.93
CA ALA A 88 0.79 -3.62 -20.27
C ALA A 88 -0.23 -4.24 -21.22
N SER A 89 -0.31 -5.57 -21.23
CA SER A 89 -1.31 -6.30 -22.00
C SER A 89 -1.55 -7.70 -21.42
N SER A 90 -2.75 -8.21 -21.64
CA SER A 90 -3.14 -9.56 -21.24
C SER A 90 -4.14 -10.12 -22.25
N ASP A 91 -4.01 -11.39 -22.58
CA ASP A 91 -4.96 -12.12 -23.44
C ASP A 91 -6.26 -12.57 -22.71
N CYS A 92 -6.51 -12.00 -21.52
CA CYS A 92 -7.67 -12.31 -20.70
C CYS A 92 -8.91 -11.53 -21.22
N PRO A 93 -10.11 -12.13 -21.38
CA PRO A 93 -11.30 -11.46 -21.92
C PRO A 93 -11.79 -10.31 -21.03
N ASP A 94 -11.68 -10.48 -19.71
CA ASP A 94 -12.18 -9.50 -18.74
C ASP A 94 -11.32 -8.23 -18.66
N LYS A 95 -10.04 -8.32 -19.08
CA LYS A 95 -9.03 -7.24 -19.02
C LYS A 95 -8.98 -6.47 -17.69
N ILE A 96 -9.43 -7.08 -16.58
CA ILE A 96 -9.52 -6.46 -15.25
C ILE A 96 -8.14 -5.99 -14.77
N CYS A 97 -7.09 -6.75 -15.08
CA CYS A 97 -5.71 -6.46 -14.69
C CYS A 97 -5.19 -5.22 -15.40
N VAL A 98 -5.49 -5.08 -16.70
CA VAL A 98 -5.13 -3.90 -17.49
C VAL A 98 -5.93 -2.69 -16.99
N ARG A 99 -7.21 -2.88 -16.67
CA ARG A 99 -8.07 -1.84 -16.08
C ARG A 99 -7.65 -1.41 -14.68
N SER A 100 -6.94 -2.27 -13.94
CA SER A 100 -6.43 -1.96 -12.60
C SER A 100 -5.34 -0.88 -12.63
N GLY A 101 -4.70 -0.67 -13.79
CA GLY A 101 -3.74 0.40 -14.00
C GLY A 101 -2.41 0.19 -13.27
N VAL A 102 -1.78 1.30 -12.89
CA VAL A 102 -0.47 1.31 -12.22
C VAL A 102 -0.65 1.14 -10.72
N LEU A 103 -0.08 0.08 -10.17
CA LEU A 103 -0.02 -0.13 -8.73
C LEU A 103 1.27 0.48 -8.18
N ARG A 104 1.15 1.28 -7.12
CA ARG A 104 2.26 2.06 -6.54
C ARG A 104 2.37 1.90 -5.02
N PHE A 105 1.27 1.59 -4.36
CA PHE A 105 1.20 1.56 -2.91
C PHE A 105 1.34 0.13 -2.37
N PRO A 106 2.06 -0.07 -1.25
CA PRO A 106 2.16 -1.38 -0.60
C PRO A 106 0.76 -1.86 -0.18
N GLY A 107 0.53 -3.17 -0.27
CA GLY A 107 -0.77 -3.78 -0.01
C GLY A 107 -1.72 -3.79 -1.22
N GLN A 108 -1.44 -3.00 -2.26
CA GLN A 108 -2.17 -3.15 -3.53
C GLN A 108 -1.80 -4.48 -4.21
N SER A 109 -2.80 -5.10 -4.80
CA SER A 109 -2.64 -6.33 -5.57
C SER A 109 -3.52 -6.32 -6.80
N ALA A 110 -3.05 -6.94 -7.88
CA ALA A 110 -3.81 -7.13 -9.08
C ALA A 110 -3.57 -8.55 -9.62
N ALA A 111 -4.62 -9.17 -10.12
CA ALA A 111 -4.61 -10.57 -10.54
C ALA A 111 -5.25 -10.75 -11.92
N CYS A 112 -4.63 -11.53 -12.82
CA CYS A 112 -5.37 -12.18 -13.92
C CYS A 112 -5.76 -13.57 -13.47
N LEU A 113 -7.06 -13.73 -13.20
CA LEU A 113 -7.63 -15.00 -12.76
C LEU A 113 -7.51 -16.10 -13.84
N PRO A 114 -7.85 -15.88 -15.13
CA PRO A 114 -7.64 -16.86 -16.19
C PRO A 114 -6.20 -17.39 -16.30
N ASN A 115 -5.22 -16.50 -16.23
CA ASN A 115 -3.80 -16.85 -16.33
C ASN A 115 -3.16 -17.21 -14.98
N ARG A 116 -3.93 -17.19 -13.88
CA ARG A 116 -3.46 -17.44 -12.51
C ARG A 116 -2.24 -16.58 -12.11
N VAL A 117 -2.13 -15.38 -12.65
CA VAL A 117 -1.04 -14.44 -12.33
C VAL A 117 -1.53 -13.47 -11.28
N VAL A 118 -0.81 -13.34 -10.17
CA VAL A 118 -1.10 -12.38 -9.10
C VAL A 118 0.13 -11.54 -8.83
N ILE A 119 -0.04 -10.23 -8.77
CA ILE A 119 1.00 -9.28 -8.38
C ILE A 119 0.60 -8.69 -7.05
N ARG A 120 1.52 -8.69 -6.10
CA ARG A 120 1.34 -8.03 -4.80
C ARG A 120 2.55 -7.17 -4.48
N LEU A 121 2.25 -5.95 -4.03
CA LEU A 121 3.24 -4.99 -3.57
C LEU A 121 3.41 -5.11 -2.06
N PHE A 122 4.67 -5.20 -1.63
CA PHE A 122 5.07 -5.26 -0.23
C PHE A 122 5.86 -4.01 0.13
N SER A 123 5.68 -3.52 1.35
CA SER A 123 6.58 -2.52 1.94
C SER A 123 7.90 -3.16 2.36
N THR A 124 8.96 -2.37 2.56
CA THR A 124 10.27 -2.86 3.01
C THR A 124 10.16 -3.72 4.29
N HIS A 125 9.32 -3.29 5.23
CA HIS A 125 9.10 -4.00 6.49
C HIS A 125 8.34 -5.33 6.33
N GLU A 126 7.45 -5.45 5.35
CA GLU A 126 6.73 -6.69 5.06
C GLU A 126 7.58 -7.64 4.22
N ALA A 127 8.38 -7.11 3.29
CA ALA A 127 9.30 -7.88 2.46
C ALA A 127 10.29 -8.69 3.32
N GLU A 128 10.86 -8.05 4.34
CA GLU A 128 11.81 -8.64 5.29
C GLU A 128 11.15 -9.73 6.15
N ARG A 129 9.95 -9.50 6.69
CA ARG A 129 9.19 -10.53 7.42
C ARG A 129 8.80 -11.71 6.53
N ALA A 130 8.40 -11.45 5.28
CA ALA A 130 8.03 -12.48 4.33
C ALA A 130 9.24 -13.17 3.66
N GLY A 131 10.47 -12.80 4.03
CA GLY A 131 11.69 -13.53 3.70
C GLY A 131 12.10 -14.54 4.78
N ASN A 132 11.64 -14.34 6.02
CA ASN A 132 11.95 -15.20 7.17
C ASN A 132 10.81 -16.17 7.56
N ALA A 133 9.62 -15.99 7.00
CA ALA A 133 8.50 -16.91 7.17
C ALA A 133 8.37 -17.78 5.91
N ASP A 134 8.65 -19.08 6.07
CA ASP A 134 8.06 -20.09 5.22
C ASP A 134 6.55 -19.82 5.11
N VAL A 135 6.08 -19.72 3.88
CA VAL A 135 4.75 -19.30 3.44
C VAL A 135 3.65 -19.88 4.36
N PRO A 136 2.97 -19.07 5.20
CA PRO A 136 1.71 -19.50 5.76
C PRO A 136 0.70 -19.46 4.61
N ASP A 137 0.14 -20.64 4.38
CA ASP A 137 -0.98 -20.98 3.51
C ASP A 137 -1.95 -19.80 3.27
N MET A 138 -2.23 -19.50 2.00
CA MET A 138 -3.26 -18.52 1.61
C MET A 138 -4.70 -19.03 1.91
N VAL A 139 -4.85 -20.25 2.42
CA VAL A 139 -6.12 -20.82 2.90
C VAL A 139 -6.15 -20.87 4.43
N SER A 140 -6.25 -19.71 5.08
CA SER A 140 -6.76 -19.66 6.47
C SER A 140 -7.29 -18.27 6.80
N GLY A 141 -8.55 -18.05 6.43
CA GLY A 141 -9.38 -17.05 7.09
C GLY A 141 -9.60 -17.49 8.54
N GLY A 142 -8.95 -16.82 9.48
CA GLY A 142 -9.08 -17.13 10.90
C GLY A 142 -8.62 -15.97 11.76
N ARG A 143 -9.57 -15.30 12.41
CA ARG A 143 -9.34 -14.33 13.48
C ARG A 143 -8.42 -14.95 14.55
N GLY A 144 -7.34 -14.25 14.92
CA GLY A 144 -6.51 -14.59 16.07
C GLY A 144 -5.34 -13.60 16.16
N ALA A 145 -5.47 -12.58 17.01
CA ALA A 145 -4.81 -12.54 18.32
C ALA A 145 -3.29 -12.36 18.19
N GLY A 146 -2.84 -11.14 18.44
CA GLY A 146 -1.43 -10.77 18.34
C GLY A 146 -0.55 -11.48 19.35
N LEU A 147 0.73 -11.60 19.00
CA LEU A 147 1.80 -11.65 19.98
C LEU A 147 2.98 -10.83 19.46
N ARG A 148 3.41 -9.89 20.31
CA ARG A 148 4.68 -9.15 20.22
C ARG A 148 5.86 -10.13 20.21
N PRO A 149 6.97 -9.80 19.54
CA PRO A 149 8.26 -10.42 19.85
C PRO A 149 8.77 -9.83 21.16
N THR A 150 8.94 -10.66 22.20
CA THR A 150 9.81 -10.32 23.34
C THR A 150 11.10 -11.10 23.19
N ASN A 151 12.20 -10.34 23.13
CA ASN A 151 13.57 -10.83 23.26
C ASN A 151 13.69 -11.91 24.32
N SER A 152 14.38 -13.00 23.98
CA SER A 152 14.89 -13.99 24.91
C SER A 152 16.40 -14.13 24.67
N GLU A 153 17.12 -13.06 24.99
CA GLU A 153 18.35 -13.24 25.74
C GLU A 153 17.90 -13.40 27.19
N GLU A 154 18.15 -14.56 27.81
CA GLU A 154 18.46 -14.74 29.25
C GLU A 154 18.58 -16.25 29.54
N GLY A 155 19.83 -16.71 29.70
CA GLY A 155 20.29 -17.59 30.78
C GLY A 155 19.64 -18.97 30.99
N LYS A 156 20.44 -20.02 30.75
CA LYS A 156 20.69 -21.19 31.64
C LYS A 156 21.59 -22.18 30.90
N LEU A 157 22.91 -22.14 31.05
CA LEU A 157 23.64 -22.73 32.17
C LEU A 157 22.74 -23.35 33.25
N ALA A 158 22.60 -24.68 33.24
CA ALA A 158 22.79 -25.54 34.40
C ALA A 158 22.13 -26.91 34.21
N ARG A 159 22.95 -27.96 34.44
CA ARG A 159 22.59 -29.26 35.05
C ARG A 159 21.77 -30.22 34.17
N ARG A 160 21.97 -31.54 34.21
CA ARG A 160 22.92 -32.49 34.81
C ARG A 160 22.34 -33.86 34.41
N THR A 161 23.20 -34.84 34.13
CA THR A 161 22.97 -36.30 34.33
C THR A 161 21.70 -36.95 33.75
N LYS A 162 21.89 -37.83 32.77
CA LYS A 162 22.04 -39.27 33.03
C LYS A 162 22.85 -39.91 31.91
#